data_AF-A0A0R2P1H9-F1
#
_entry.id   AF-A0A0R2P1H9-F1
#
_cell.length_a   1.000
_cell.length_b   1.000
_cell.length_c   1.000
_cell.angle_alpha   90.00
_cell.angle_beta   90.00
_cell.angle_gamma   90.00
#
_symmetry.space_group_name_H-M   'P 1'
#
loop_
_entity.id
_entity.type
_entity.pdbx_description
1 polymer ?
#
loop_
_entity_poly.entity_id
_entity_poly.type
_entity_poly.pdbx_seq_one_letter_code
_entity_poly.pdbx_strand_id
1 'polypeptide(L)'
;MLTSLLLFVIAGFLEIGGGYLVWLWLRNDFSWMLGALGGFVLFLYGVVPTFQKTHFHRVYAAYGGVFIVMSVFWGWLIDGVIPDNYDVIGTIIA
;
A
#
# COMPACT_ATOMS: atom_id res chain seq x y z
N MET A 1 -18.21 -2.29 -9.19
CA MET A 1 -17.30 -3.46 -9.08
C MET A 1 -15.95 -3.13 -9.69
N LEU A 2 -15.80 -3.07 -11.02
CA LEU A 2 -14.49 -2.83 -11.66
C LEU A 2 -13.81 -1.51 -11.25
N THR A 3 -14.56 -0.41 -11.19
CA THR A 3 -14.03 0.90 -10.75
C THR A 3 -13.56 0.89 -9.30
N SER A 4 -14.27 0.18 -8.41
CA SER A 4 -13.90 0.04 -7.00
C SER A 4 -12.62 -0.78 -6.84
N LEU A 5 -12.48 -1.83 -7.64
CA LEU A 5 -11.28 -2.68 -7.64
C LEU A 5 -10.05 -1.91 -8.15
N LEU A 6 -10.22 -1.13 -9.22
CA LEU A 6 -9.18 -0.22 -9.73
C LEU A 6 -8.77 0.83 -8.69
N LEU A 7 -9.75 1.42 -7.98
CA LEU A 7 -9.46 2.37 -6.89
C LEU A 7 -8.67 1.71 -5.76
N PHE A 8 -8.96 0.45 -5.41
CA PHE A 8 -8.18 -0.27 -4.40
C PHE A 8 -6.75 -0.55 -4.84
N VAL A 9 -6.55 -0.95 -6.10
CA VAL A 9 -5.20 -1.15 -6.67
C VAL A 9 -4.42 0.15 -6.64
N ILE A 10 -5.01 1.25 -7.09
CA ILE A 10 -4.37 2.57 -7.10
C ILE A 10 -4.07 3.04 -5.66
N ALA A 11 -5.00 2.85 -4.74
CA ALA A 11 -4.81 3.16 -3.32
C ALA A 11 -3.64 2.36 -2.72
N GLY A 12 -3.56 1.06 -3.01
CA GLY A 12 -2.47 0.18 -2.55
C GLY A 12 -1.11 0.61 -3.07
N PHE A 13 -1.02 0.97 -4.35
CA PHE A 13 0.21 1.51 -4.93
C PHE A 13 0.64 2.83 -4.31
N LEU A 14 -0.31 3.74 -4.05
CA LEU A 14 -0.03 5.01 -3.38
C LEU A 14 0.40 4.79 -1.92
N GLU A 15 -0.26 3.90 -1.19
CA GLU A 15 0.08 3.66 0.21
C GLU A 15 1.45 2.98 0.36
N ILE A 16 1.67 1.88 -0.36
CA ILE A 16 2.94 1.14 -0.30
C ILE A 16 4.08 1.98 -0.88
N GLY A 17 3.87 2.63 -2.03
CA GLY A 17 4.89 3.48 -2.65
C GLY A 17 5.20 4.73 -1.82
N GLY A 18 4.19 5.38 -1.25
CA GLY A 18 4.36 6.52 -0.35
C GLY A 18 5.08 6.14 0.93
N GLY A 19 4.71 5.01 1.54
CA GLY A 19 5.39 4.43 2.69
C GLY A 19 6.84 4.06 2.39
N TYR A 20 7.10 3.45 1.23
CA TYR A 20 8.46 3.09 0.79
C TYR A 20 9.35 4.32 0.58
N LEU A 21 8.82 5.41 0.03
CA LEU A 21 9.56 6.69 -0.10
C LEU A 21 9.93 7.30 1.26
N VAL A 22 9.02 7.23 2.23
CA VAL A 22 9.31 7.65 3.61
C VAL A 22 10.35 6.73 4.26
N TRP A 23 10.25 5.43 4.01
CA TRP A 23 11.21 4.44 4.49
C TRP A 23 12.61 4.68 3.92
N LEU A 24 12.74 4.97 2.62
CA LEU A 24 14.00 5.37 1.99
C LEU A 24 14.59 6.62 2.66
N TRP A 25 13.78 7.65 2.90
CA TRP A 25 14.24 8.86 3.57
C TRP A 25 14.78 8.59 4.97
N LEU A 26 14.01 7.90 5.82
CA LEU A 26 14.37 7.71 7.24
C LEU A 26 15.45 6.65 7.48
N ARG A 27 15.50 5.59 6.66
CA ARG A 27 16.38 4.44 6.92
C ARG A 27 17.61 4.37 6.02
N ASN A 28 17.60 5.05 4.88
CA ASN A 28 18.70 5.03 3.90
C ASN A 28 19.35 6.42 3.71
N ASP A 29 19.13 7.37 4.63
CA ASP A 29 19.68 8.74 4.62
C ASP A 29 19.47 9.50 3.28
N PHE A 30 18.42 9.15 2.54
CA PHE A 30 18.06 9.84 1.31
C PHE A 30 17.57 11.26 1.60
N SER A 31 17.48 12.10 0.55
CA SER A 31 17.03 13.50 0.69
C SER A 31 15.65 13.59 1.34
N TRP A 32 15.46 14.56 2.23
CA TRP A 32 14.18 14.91 2.87
C TRP A 32 13.05 15.15 1.85
N MET A 33 13.40 15.51 0.62
CA MET A 33 12.46 15.70 -0.48
C MET A 33 11.72 14.40 -0.84
N LEU A 34 12.37 13.24 -0.71
CA LEU A 34 11.72 11.93 -0.91
C LEU A 34 10.75 11.61 0.22
N GLY A 35 11.08 11.95 1.46
CA GLY A 35 10.17 11.84 2.60
C GLY A 35 8.94 12.74 2.45
N ALA A 36 9.14 13.99 2.02
CA ALA A 36 8.05 14.92 1.74
C ALA A 36 7.15 14.43 0.58
N LEU A 37 7.75 13.90 -0.48
CA LEU A 37 7.02 13.30 -1.60
C LEU A 37 6.23 12.07 -1.13
N GLY A 38 6.85 11.17 -0.36
CA GLY A 38 6.19 10.00 0.22
C GLY A 38 5.00 10.38 1.11
N GLY A 39 5.17 11.40 1.95
CA GLY A 39 4.08 11.95 2.77
C GLY A 39 2.95 12.54 1.93
N PHE A 40 3.26 13.25 0.84
CA PHE A 40 2.26 13.76 -0.09
C PHE A 40 1.50 12.64 -0.81
N VAL A 41 2.21 11.58 -1.22
CA VAL A 41 1.60 10.39 -1.82
C VAL A 41 0.68 9.67 -0.83
N LEU A 42 1.09 9.55 0.45
CA LEU A 42 0.24 9.00 1.52
C LEU A 42 -1.00 9.85 1.78
N PHE A 43 -0.88 11.18 1.70
CA PHE A 43 -2.02 12.06 1.78
C PHE A 43 -3.00 11.82 0.61
N LEU A 44 -2.49 11.70 -0.61
CA LEU A 44 -3.31 11.37 -1.78
C LEU A 44 -3.99 10.01 -1.64
N TYR A 45 -3.31 9.00 -1.10
CA TYR A 45 -3.92 7.72 -0.77
C TYR A 45 -5.17 7.91 0.09
N GLY A 46 -5.12 8.71 1.16
CA GLY A 46 -6.28 8.97 2.02
C GLY A 46 -7.50 9.57 1.29
N VAL A 47 -7.27 10.25 0.15
CA VAL A 47 -8.34 10.80 -0.69
C VAL A 47 -8.97 9.71 -1.58
N VAL A 48 -8.23 8.69 -2.00
CA VAL A 48 -8.72 7.67 -2.96
C VAL A 48 -9.92 6.85 -2.42
N PRO A 49 -9.91 6.32 -1.17
CA PRO A 49 -11.06 5.62 -0.59
C PRO A 49 -12.32 6.48 -0.49
N THR A 50 -12.21 7.82 -0.43
CA THR A 50 -13.37 8.72 -0.33
C THR A 50 -14.26 8.69 -1.57
N PHE A 51 -13.71 8.26 -2.71
CA PHE A 51 -14.48 8.08 -3.95
C PHE A 51 -15.34 6.82 -3.96
N GLN A 52 -15.22 5.94 -2.95
CA GLN A 52 -16.09 4.78 -2.83
C GLN A 52 -17.43 5.16 -2.18
N LYS A 53 -18.54 4.79 -2.84
CA LYS A 53 -19.92 5.06 -2.39
C LYS A 53 -20.42 4.14 -1.25
N THR A 54 -19.54 3.37 -0.61
CA THR A 54 -19.85 2.34 0.39
C THR A 54 -19.43 2.81 1.79
N HIS A 55 -19.95 2.17 2.84
CA HIS A 55 -19.53 2.45 4.21
C HIS A 55 -18.02 2.26 4.44
N PHE A 56 -17.41 3.23 5.11
CA PHE A 56 -15.98 3.31 5.44
C PHE A 56 -15.38 1.99 5.94
N HIS A 57 -16.02 1.36 6.94
CA HIS A 57 -15.51 0.12 7.54
C HIS A 57 -15.40 -1.05 6.54
N ARG A 58 -16.33 -1.16 5.58
CA ARG A 58 -16.30 -2.23 4.56
C ARG A 58 -15.23 -1.98 3.51
N VAL A 59 -15.06 -0.72 3.15
CA VAL A 59 -14.03 -0.28 2.20
C VAL A 59 -12.65 -0.59 2.77
N TYR A 60 -12.39 -0.20 4.01
CA TYR A 60 -11.11 -0.46 4.68
C TYR A 60 -10.88 -1.96 4.96
N ALA A 61 -11.91 -2.72 5.34
CA ALA A 61 -11.78 -4.17 5.53
C ALA A 61 -11.42 -4.90 4.23
N ALA A 62 -12.11 -4.59 3.12
CA ALA A 62 -11.80 -5.18 1.82
C ALA A 62 -10.44 -4.72 1.28
N TYR A 63 -10.10 -3.45 1.50
CA TYR A 63 -8.82 -2.89 1.12
C TYR A 63 -7.64 -3.53 1.86
N GLY A 64 -7.79 -3.82 3.16
CA GLY A 64 -6.75 -4.48 3.96
C GLY A 64 -6.27 -5.79 3.34
N GLY A 65 -7.19 -6.63 2.84
CA GLY A 65 -6.82 -7.86 2.14
C GLY A 65 -6.04 -7.61 0.85
N VAL A 66 -6.45 -6.62 0.03
CA VAL A 66 -5.73 -6.23 -1.19
C VAL A 66 -4.34 -5.68 -0.86
N PHE A 67 -4.24 -4.89 0.22
CA PHE A 67 -3.01 -4.29 0.69
C PHE A 67 -1.97 -5.35 1.09
N ILE A 68 -2.39 -6.42 1.78
CA ILE A 68 -1.48 -7.50 2.20
C ILE A 68 -0.88 -8.20 0.97
N VAL A 69 -1.72 -8.60 0.01
CA VAL A 69 -1.27 -9.25 -1.23
C VAL A 69 -0.31 -8.33 -2.01
N MET A 70 -0.64 -7.03 -2.11
CA MET A 70 0.22 -6.06 -2.78
C MET A 70 1.54 -5.82 -2.05
N SER A 71 1.55 -5.83 -0.71
CA SER A 71 2.75 -5.62 0.09
C SER A 71 3.75 -6.76 -0.09
N VAL A 72 3.27 -8.00 -0.10
CA VAL A 72 4.10 -9.18 -0.40
C VAL A 72 4.63 -9.12 -1.83
N PHE A 73 3.80 -8.75 -2.81
CA PHE A 73 4.22 -8.59 -4.19
C PHE A 73 5.26 -7.48 -4.36
N TRP A 74 5.12 -6.37 -3.63
CA TRP A 74 6.07 -5.26 -3.63
C TRP A 74 7.41 -5.67 -3.05
N GLY A 75 7.44 -6.35 -1.90
CA GLY A 75 8.67 -6.88 -1.31
C GLY A 75 9.39 -7.86 -2.24
N TRP A 76 8.63 -8.67 -2.98
CA TRP A 76 9.21 -9.55 -3.98
C TRP A 76 9.79 -8.80 -5.19
N LEU A 77 9.08 -7.79 -5.71
CA LEU A 77 9.49 -7.08 -6.92
C LEU A 77 10.59 -6.04 -6.68
N ILE A 78 10.49 -5.27 -5.59
CA ILE A 78 11.38 -4.13 -5.29
C ILE A 78 12.53 -4.55 -4.40
N ASP A 79 12.26 -5.27 -3.32
CA ASP A 79 13.31 -5.71 -2.39
C ASP A 79 13.96 -7.05 -2.83
N GLY A 80 13.38 -7.73 -3.83
CA GLY A 80 13.90 -9.00 -4.35
C GLY A 80 13.77 -10.17 -3.37
N VAL A 81 13.02 -9.99 -2.28
CA VAL A 81 12.85 -10.99 -1.23
C VAL A 81 11.78 -11.98 -1.65
N ILE A 82 12.16 -13.24 -1.82
CA ILE A 82 11.21 -14.30 -2.16
C ILE A 82 10.24 -14.49 -0.98
N PRO A 83 8.92 -14.46 -1.22
CA PRO A 83 7.93 -14.65 -0.16
C PRO A 83 8.17 -15.94 0.62
N ASP A 84 8.21 -15.82 1.94
CA ASP A 84 8.36 -16.92 2.88
C ASP A 84 7.00 -17.64 3.06
N ASN A 85 7.02 -18.91 3.47
CA ASN A 85 5.86 -19.62 3.99
C ASN A 85 5.12 -18.83 5.09
N TYR A 86 5.83 -18.07 5.93
CA TYR A 86 5.24 -17.16 6.93
C TYR A 86 4.50 -15.98 6.27
N ASP A 87 5.00 -15.43 5.16
CA ASP A 87 4.31 -14.38 4.40
C ASP A 87 3.03 -14.92 3.74
N VAL A 88 3.10 -16.14 3.22
CA VAL A 88 1.96 -16.83 2.61
C VAL A 88 0.90 -17.18 3.65
N ILE A 89 1.29 -17.73 4.81
CA ILE A 89 0.37 -18.01 5.92
C ILE A 89 -0.23 -16.71 6.46
N GLY A 90 0.57 -15.65 6.62
CA GLY A 90 0.11 -14.33 7.02
C GLY A 90 -0.91 -13.75 6.05
N THR A 91 -0.69 -13.93 4.75
CA THR A 91 -1.63 -13.51 3.68
C THR A 91 -2.94 -14.30 3.70
N ILE A 92 -2.91 -15.58 4.09
CA ILE A 92 -4.10 -16.45 4.12
C ILE A 92 -4.96 -16.19 5.36
N ILE A 93 -4.35 -15.83 6.50
CA ILE A 93 -5.05 -15.65 7.78
C ILE A 93 -5.75 -14.28 7.88
N ALA A 94 -5.14 -13.25 7.31
CA ALA A 94 -5.57 -11.85 7.45
C ALA A 94 -6.71 -11.46 6.50
#